data_AF-A0AAE0CQU2-F1
#
_entry.id   AF-A0AAE0CQU2-F1
#
_cell.length_a   1.000
_cell.length_b   1.000
_cell.length_c   1.000
_cell.angle_alpha   90.00
_cell.angle_beta   90.00
_cell.angle_gamma   90.00
#
_symmetry.space_group_name_H-M   'P 1'
#
loop_
_entity.id
_entity.type
_entity.pdbx_description
1 polymer ?
#
loop_
_entity_poly.entity_id
_entity_poly.type
_entity_poly.pdbx_seq_one_letter_code
_entity_poly.pdbx_strand_id
1 'polypeptide(L)'
;MADGKIVPQYGKVFASATKRTQSWNGMQQEITRRVQPNLAYDVTAVVRIFGGLLTSVQATDRDWVQMQGEFLLNASPAKVVVYIEGPPPGIDILVNSLVVKKAEKVPPSPPPVIEVGLLYVI
;
A
#
# COMPACT_ATOMS: atom_id res chain seq x y z
N MET A 1 -1.32 13.62 20.58
CA MET A 1 -1.22 12.15 20.51
C MET A 1 -2.61 11.64 20.76
N ALA A 2 -3.11 10.72 19.94
CA ALA A 2 -4.41 10.11 20.18
C ALA A 2 -4.52 9.64 21.63
N ASP A 3 -5.71 9.77 22.22
CA ASP A 3 -5.98 9.82 23.67
C ASP A 3 -5.74 8.49 24.44
N GLY A 4 -4.76 7.68 24.03
CA GLY A 4 -4.50 6.33 24.54
C GLY A 4 -5.55 5.29 24.15
N LYS A 5 -6.62 5.71 23.46
CA LYS A 5 -7.78 4.86 23.09
C LYS A 5 -7.63 4.14 21.76
N ILE A 6 -6.64 4.49 20.95
CA ILE A 6 -6.43 3.81 19.66
C ILE A 6 -5.68 2.51 19.91
N VAL A 7 -6.36 1.39 19.67
CA VAL A 7 -5.79 0.05 19.72
C VAL A 7 -5.18 -0.26 18.35
N PRO A 8 -3.90 -0.68 18.25
CA PRO A 8 -3.33 -1.16 17.00
C PRO A 8 -4.14 -2.34 16.45
N GLN A 9 -4.34 -2.39 15.13
CA GLN A 9 -4.86 -3.58 14.43
C GLN A 9 -3.92 -4.79 14.56
N TYR A 10 -2.60 -4.56 14.56
CA TYR A 10 -1.58 -5.59 14.68
C TYR A 10 -0.54 -5.24 15.75
N GLY A 11 -0.09 -6.27 16.48
CA GLY A 11 0.96 -6.12 17.48
C GLY A 11 0.54 -5.26 18.68
N LYS A 12 1.51 -4.55 19.27
CA LYS A 12 1.28 -3.73 20.49
C LYS A 12 1.42 -2.23 20.23
N VAL A 13 1.92 -1.83 19.07
CA VAL A 13 2.30 -0.45 18.76
C VAL A 13 1.95 -0.09 17.32
N PHE A 14 1.80 1.20 17.05
CA PHE A 14 1.68 1.80 15.73
C PHE A 14 2.54 3.07 15.67
N ALA A 15 2.88 3.52 14.47
CA ALA A 15 3.57 4.78 14.25
C ALA A 15 2.56 5.92 14.00
N SER A 16 2.91 7.15 14.37
CA SER A 16 2.05 8.31 14.19
C SER A 16 2.85 9.54 13.75
N ALA A 17 2.40 10.18 12.66
CA ALA A 17 2.87 11.47 12.21
C ALA A 17 1.89 12.54 12.71
N THR A 18 2.34 13.30 13.71
CA THR A 18 1.53 14.32 14.39
C THR A 18 2.04 15.72 14.14
N LYS A 19 1.25 16.74 14.48
CA LYS A 19 1.65 18.16 14.37
C LYS A 19 2.08 18.53 12.94
N ARG A 20 1.40 17.96 11.94
CA ARG A 20 1.71 18.20 10.52
C ARG A 20 1.23 19.59 10.12
N THR A 21 2.12 20.41 9.60
CA THR A 21 1.82 21.76 9.09
C THR A 21 1.62 21.80 7.57
N GLN A 22 2.01 20.74 6.86
CA GLN A 22 1.90 20.58 5.41
C GLN A 22 1.49 19.13 5.07
N SER A 23 0.82 18.92 3.93
CA SER A 23 0.34 17.59 3.51
C SER A 23 1.49 16.60 3.21
N TRP A 24 2.63 17.13 2.78
CA TRP A 24 3.86 16.36 2.52
C TRP A 24 4.67 16.04 3.78
N ASN A 25 4.29 16.57 4.95
CA ASN A 25 4.87 16.08 6.20
C ASN A 25 4.26 14.70 6.49
N GLY A 26 5.08 13.71 6.80
CA GLY A 26 4.58 12.36 7.00
C GLY A 26 5.67 11.33 7.28
N MET A 27 5.31 10.08 7.08
CA MET A 27 6.21 8.93 7.25
C MET A 27 6.77 8.50 5.91
N GLN A 28 8.09 8.34 5.86
CA GLN A 28 8.80 7.81 4.69
C GLN A 28 9.70 6.64 5.10
N GLN A 29 9.81 5.65 4.21
CA GLN A 29 10.71 4.52 4.38
C GLN A 29 11.51 4.30 3.11
N GLU A 30 12.83 4.30 3.24
CA GLU A 30 13.70 3.87 2.16
C GLU A 30 13.63 2.34 2.01
N ILE A 31 13.39 1.89 0.78
CA ILE A 31 13.29 0.47 0.43
C ILE A 31 14.28 0.04 -0.64
N THR A 32 15.24 0.90 -1.02
CA THR A 32 16.22 0.67 -2.10
C THR A 32 16.84 -0.74 -2.04
N ARG A 33 17.26 -1.18 -0.85
CA ARG A 33 17.92 -2.49 -0.65
C ARG A 33 16.96 -3.69 -0.60
N ARG A 34 15.65 -3.45 -0.63
CA ARG A 34 14.59 -4.45 -0.51
C ARG A 34 13.90 -4.74 -1.85
N VAL A 35 14.19 -3.94 -2.88
CA VAL A 35 13.60 -4.07 -4.21
C VAL A 35 14.64 -4.41 -5.27
N GLN A 36 14.20 -5.01 -6.38
CA GLN A 36 15.04 -5.42 -7.50
C GLN A 36 14.44 -4.90 -8.82
N PRO A 37 15.28 -4.57 -9.81
CA PRO A 37 14.84 -4.14 -11.12
C PRO A 37 13.97 -5.20 -11.81
N ASN A 38 13.08 -4.75 -12.69
CA ASN A 38 12.17 -5.52 -13.53
C ASN A 38 11.25 -6.46 -12.76
N LEU A 39 10.93 -6.15 -11.50
CA LEU A 39 9.97 -6.89 -10.69
C LEU A 39 8.81 -6.00 -10.27
N ALA A 40 7.62 -6.60 -10.28
CA ALA A 40 6.41 -6.02 -9.69
C ALA A 40 6.35 -6.31 -8.19
N TYR A 41 5.77 -5.38 -7.45
CA TYR A 41 5.66 -5.42 -6.00
C TYR A 41 4.25 -5.05 -5.57
N ASP A 42 3.68 -5.85 -4.67
CA ASP A 42 2.50 -5.47 -3.91
C ASP A 42 2.96 -4.61 -2.72
N VAL A 43 2.31 -3.45 -2.56
CA VAL A 43 2.42 -2.63 -1.36
C VAL A 43 1.10 -2.69 -0.61
N THR A 44 1.18 -2.89 0.70
CA THR A 44 0.04 -2.85 1.60
C THR A 44 0.37 -1.98 2.80
N ALA A 45 -0.51 -1.02 3.09
CA ALA A 45 -0.40 -0.17 4.27
C ALA A 45 -1.69 -0.27 5.09
N VAL A 46 -1.56 -0.40 6.41
CA VAL A 46 -2.69 -0.31 7.33
C VAL A 46 -2.62 1.03 8.03
N VAL A 47 -3.60 1.87 7.73
CA VAL A 47 -3.60 3.28 8.11
C VAL A 47 -4.90 3.70 8.77
N ARG A 48 -4.82 4.75 9.59
CA ARG A 48 -5.95 5.44 10.19
C ARG A 48 -5.61 6.92 10.28
N ILE A 49 -6.61 7.80 10.26
CA ILE A 49 -6.41 9.23 10.52
C ILE A 49 -6.94 9.60 11.91
N PHE A 50 -6.50 10.74 12.44
CA PHE A 50 -7.02 11.25 13.70
C PHE A 50 -7.05 12.77 13.69
N GLY A 51 -8.05 13.37 14.33
CA GLY A 51 -8.16 14.84 14.44
C GLY A 51 -8.86 15.53 13.27
N GLY A 52 -9.61 14.82 12.41
CA GLY A 52 -10.47 15.42 11.40
C GLY A 52 -11.32 14.41 10.63
N LEU A 53 -12.52 14.83 10.22
CA LEU A 53 -13.43 14.04 9.38
C LEU A 53 -13.27 14.51 7.92
N LEU A 54 -12.83 13.62 7.04
CA LEU A 54 -12.64 13.92 5.62
C LEU A 54 -13.28 12.83 4.77
N THR A 55 -14.04 13.24 3.77
CA THR A 55 -14.75 12.34 2.84
C THR A 55 -13.93 11.96 1.62
N SER A 56 -12.83 12.67 1.35
CA SER A 56 -11.98 12.49 0.16
C SER A 56 -10.71 11.68 0.39
N VAL A 57 -10.54 11.07 1.57
CA VAL A 57 -9.40 10.21 1.91
C VAL A 57 -9.87 8.78 2.11
N GLN A 58 -9.04 7.82 1.70
CA GLN A 58 -9.32 6.39 1.85
C GLN A 58 -9.24 5.89 3.32
N ALA A 59 -8.74 6.72 4.24
CA ALA A 59 -8.58 6.39 5.65
C ALA A 59 -9.65 7.07 6.51
N THR A 60 -10.08 6.40 7.58
CA THR A 60 -11.10 6.91 8.51
C THR A 60 -10.51 7.26 9.86
N ASP A 61 -11.26 8.02 10.67
CA ASP A 61 -10.91 8.30 12.07
C ASP A 61 -11.41 7.23 13.05
N ARG A 62 -12.18 6.24 12.58
CA ARG A 62 -12.82 5.21 13.41
C ARG A 62 -12.13 3.85 13.34
N ASP A 63 -11.80 3.43 12.13
CA ASP A 63 -11.30 2.10 11.84
C ASP A 63 -9.97 2.17 11.09
N TRP A 64 -9.14 1.17 11.32
CA TRP A 64 -7.97 0.92 10.51
C TRP A 64 -8.41 0.44 9.14
N VAL A 65 -7.87 1.05 8.09
CA VAL A 65 -8.14 0.70 6.71
C VAL A 65 -6.86 0.15 6.08
N GLN A 66 -6.99 -0.97 5.39
CA GLN A 66 -5.92 -1.49 4.56
C GLN A 66 -6.00 -0.86 3.18
N MET A 67 -4.94 -0.16 2.79
CA MET A 67 -4.71 0.32 1.44
C MET A 67 -3.77 -0.66 0.74
N GLN A 68 -4.06 -0.97 -0.52
CA GLN A 68 -3.24 -1.85 -1.35
C GLN A 68 -2.97 -1.18 -2.70
N GLY A 69 -1.80 -1.47 -3.24
CA GLY A 69 -1.42 -1.05 -4.58
C GLY A 69 -0.30 -1.92 -5.12
N GLU A 70 0.03 -1.71 -6.39
CA GLU A 70 1.11 -2.43 -7.07
C GLU A 70 2.03 -1.42 -7.75
N PHE A 71 3.33 -1.69 -7.79
CA PHE A 71 4.27 -0.93 -8.61
C PHE A 71 5.28 -1.85 -9.29
N LEU A 72 5.68 -1.48 -10.51
CA LEU A 72 6.75 -2.12 -11.27
C LEU A 72 8.02 -1.29 -11.17
N LEU A 73 9.13 -1.92 -10.77
CA LEU A 73 10.42 -1.26 -10.73
C LEU A 73 11.17 -1.45 -12.06
N ASN A 74 10.99 -0.55 -13.03
CA ASN A 74 11.52 -0.73 -14.40
C ASN A 74 13.06 -0.72 -14.53
N ALA A 75 13.79 -0.17 -13.56
CA ALA A 75 15.24 0.02 -13.65
C ALA A 75 15.90 -0.18 -12.28
N SER A 76 17.21 0.07 -12.18
CA SER A 76 17.96 0.08 -10.92
C SER A 76 18.15 1.52 -10.43
N PRO A 77 17.13 2.17 -9.83
CA PRO A 77 17.29 3.53 -9.32
C PRO A 77 18.31 3.58 -8.19
N ALA A 78 18.97 4.74 -8.05
CA ALA A 78 19.92 4.98 -6.95
C ALA A 78 19.24 4.97 -5.58
N LYS A 79 17.95 5.31 -5.51
CA LYS A 79 17.16 5.37 -4.29
C LYS A 79 15.69 5.11 -4.56
N VAL A 80 15.04 4.31 -3.71
CA VAL A 80 13.59 4.07 -3.73
C VAL A 80 13.03 4.37 -2.34
N VAL A 81 12.04 5.24 -2.29
CA VAL A 81 11.35 5.64 -1.05
C VAL A 81 9.86 5.42 -1.22
N VAL A 82 9.24 4.78 -0.24
CA VAL A 82 7.79 4.79 -0.09
C VAL A 82 7.43 5.89 0.88
N TYR A 83 6.50 6.75 0.48
CA TYR A 83 6.01 7.86 1.27
C TYR A 83 4.50 7.73 1.42
N ILE A 84 4.00 7.93 2.65
CA ILE A 84 2.57 7.98 2.92
C ILE A 84 2.18 9.45 2.94
N GLU A 85 1.55 9.89 1.85
CA GLU A 85 0.97 11.23 1.79
C GLU A 85 -0.24 11.33 2.70
N GLY A 86 -0.36 12.46 3.39
CA GLY A 86 -1.41 12.69 4.35
C GLY A 86 -2.53 13.59 3.84
N PRO A 87 -3.67 13.59 4.54
CA PRO A 87 -4.70 14.61 4.38
C PRO A 87 -4.15 16.03 4.65
N PRO A 88 -4.96 17.09 4.47
CA PRO A 88 -4.61 18.46 4.85
C PRO A 88 -3.89 18.60 6.21
N PRO A 89 -3.13 19.69 6.40
CA PRO A 89 -2.44 19.98 7.66
C PRO A 89 -3.35 19.88 8.88
N GLY A 90 -2.77 19.49 10.02
CA GLY A 90 -3.48 19.38 11.30
C GLY A 90 -4.14 18.04 11.58
N ILE A 91 -4.26 17.15 10.58
CA ILE A 91 -4.78 15.79 10.77
C ILE A 91 -3.61 14.82 10.97
N ASP A 92 -3.65 13.99 12.01
CA ASP A 92 -2.61 13.02 12.28
C ASP A 92 -2.76 11.80 11.35
N ILE A 93 -1.64 11.22 10.92
CA ILE A 93 -1.60 9.95 10.17
C ILE A 93 -1.10 8.86 11.11
N LEU A 94 -1.79 7.74 11.17
CA LEU A 94 -1.42 6.57 11.94
C LEU A 94 -1.14 5.42 10.99
N VAL A 95 -0.07 4.68 11.25
CA VAL A 95 0.36 3.54 10.43
C VAL A 95 0.66 2.36 11.35
N ASN A 96 -0.06 1.26 11.19
CA ASN A 96 0.21 0.05 11.94
C ASN A 96 1.23 -0.84 11.23
N SER A 97 1.13 -0.96 9.90
CA SER A 97 2.02 -1.79 9.10
C SER A 97 2.20 -1.22 7.70
N LEU A 98 3.41 -1.33 7.16
CA LEU A 98 3.73 -1.12 5.76
C LEU A 98 4.49 -2.35 5.26
N VAL A 99 3.93 -3.03 4.29
CA VAL A 99 4.48 -4.25 3.71
C VAL A 99 4.71 -4.02 2.23
N VAL A 100 5.92 -4.32 1.77
CA VAL A 100 6.28 -4.37 0.35
C VAL A 100 6.77 -5.78 0.09
N LYS A 101 6.06 -6.50 -0.78
CA LYS A 101 6.40 -7.88 -1.17
C LYS A 101 6.43 -8.00 -2.69
N LYS A 102 7.18 -8.97 -3.21
CA LYS A 102 7.14 -9.27 -4.65
C LYS A 102 5.73 -9.70 -5.03
N ALA A 103 5.21 -9.16 -6.12
CA ALA A 103 3.93 -9.59 -6.65
C ALA A 103 4.05 -11.04 -7.14
N GLU A 104 2.99 -11.84 -6.93
CA GLU A 104 2.95 -13.19 -7.48
C GLU A 104 2.87 -13.12 -9.00
N LYS A 105 3.79 -13.81 -9.69
CA LYS A 105 3.72 -13.91 -11.14
C LYS A 105 2.51 -14.78 -11.47
N VAL A 106 1.49 -14.20 -12.08
CA VAL A 106 0.36 -14.97 -12.59
C VAL A 106 0.93 -16.10 -13.47
N PRO A 107 0.62 -17.38 -13.18
CA PRO A 107 1.07 -18.48 -14.03
C PRO A 107 0.66 -18.19 -15.47
N PRO A 108 1.52 -18.44 -16.47
CA PRO A 108 1.09 -18.33 -17.86
C PRO A 108 -0.16 -19.19 -18.03
N SER A 109 -1.23 -18.59 -18.56
CA SER A 109 -2.47 -19.31 -18.84
C SER A 109 -2.16 -20.57 -19.65
N PRO A 110 -2.84 -21.70 -19.39
CA PRO A 110 -2.71 -22.87 -20.26
C PRO A 110 -2.98 -22.46 -21.72
N PRO A 111 -2.27 -23.06 -22.70
CA PRO A 111 -2.57 -22.80 -24.10
C PRO A 111 -4.06 -23.08 -24.35
N PRO A 112 -4.75 -22.27 -25.18
CA PRO A 112 -6.13 -22.54 -25.53
C PRO A 112 -6.22 -23.96 -26.11
N VAL A 113 -7.11 -24.79 -25.56
CA VAL A 113 -7.39 -26.11 -26.10
C VAL A 113 -8.04 -25.89 -27.46
N ILE A 114 -7.31 -26.21 -28.54
CA ILE A 114 -7.87 -26.21 -29.89
C ILE A 114 -8.70 -27.48 -30.02
N GLU A 115 -10.02 -27.35 -29.87
CA GLU A 115 -10.94 -28.44 -30.20
C GLU A 115 -11.05 -28.52 -31.72
N VAL A 116 -10.24 -29.40 -32.33
CA VAL A 116 -10.31 -29.67 -33.77
C VAL A 116 -11.58 -30.49 -34.01
N GLY A 117 -12.71 -29.79 -34.18
CA GLY A 117 -13.95 -30.39 -34.62
C GLY A 117 -13.76 -30.97 -36.02
N LEU A 118 -13.59 -32.28 -36.12
CA LEU A 118 -13.72 -33.01 -37.37
C LEU A 118 -15.18 -32.87 -37.84
N LEU A 119 -15.43 -31.87 -38.68
CA LEU A 119 -16.64 -31.83 -39.49
C LEU A 119 -16.54 -32.94 -40.54
N TYR A 120 -17.05 -34.12 -40.21
CA TYR A 120 -17.43 -35.09 -41.24
C TYR A 120 -18.71 -34.56 -41.88
N VAL A 121 -18.59 -33.98 -43.07
CA VAL A 121 -19.71 -33.80 -43.98
C VAL A 121 -19.88 -35.13 -44.73
N ILE A 122 -20.97 -35.83 -44.42
CA ILE A 122 -21.56 -36.89 -45.27
C ILE A 122 -22.56 -36.25 -46.23
#